data_AF-A0A3N5U918-F1
#
_entry.id   AF-A0A3N5U918-F1
#
_cell.length_a   1.000
_cell.length_b   1.000
_cell.length_c   1.000
_cell.angle_alpha   90.00
_cell.angle_beta   90.00
_cell.angle_gamma   90.00
#
_symmetry.space_group_name_H-M   'P 1'
#
loop_
_entity.id
_entity.type
_entity.pdbx_description
1 polymer ?
#
loop_
_entity_poly.entity_id
_entity_poly.type
_entity_poly.pdbx_seq_one_letter_code
_entity_poly.pdbx_strand_id
1 'polypeptide(L)'
;MTRSDSHEALRRAQALIDAQYSQPLDLDELARTANFSRYHFLRAFRRTFHATPHEYLTRKRIERAKELLAESEFTVTKICFEVGFESL
;
A
#
# COMPACT_ATOMS: atom_id res chain seq x y z
N MET A 1 4.54 3.29 -24.11
CA MET A 1 4.81 3.70 -22.72
C MET A 1 6.31 3.83 -22.56
N THR A 2 6.83 5.04 -22.38
CA THR A 2 8.27 5.25 -22.16
C THR A 2 8.67 4.80 -20.74
N ARG A 3 9.97 4.72 -20.46
CA ARG A 3 10.48 4.36 -19.13
C ARG A 3 10.03 5.36 -18.05
N SER A 4 9.85 6.64 -18.41
CA SER A 4 9.35 7.69 -17.51
C SER A 4 7.86 7.51 -17.20
N ASP A 5 7.03 7.30 -18.22
CA ASP A 5 5.58 7.11 -18.07
C ASP A 5 5.23 5.90 -17.18
N SER A 6 6.03 4.83 -17.31
CA SER A 6 5.86 3.61 -16.50
C SER A 6 6.11 3.87 -15.01
N HIS A 7 7.09 4.70 -14.69
CA HIS A 7 7.42 5.05 -13.30
C HIS A 7 6.35 5.96 -12.69
N GLU A 8 5.82 6.92 -13.45
CA GLU A 8 4.69 7.74 -13.00
C GLU A 8 3.44 6.93 -12.74
N ALA A 9 3.14 5.96 -13.61
CA ALA A 9 2.02 5.06 -13.43
C ALA A 9 2.13 4.22 -12.15
N LEU A 10 3.32 3.70 -11.85
CA LEU A 10 3.58 2.99 -10.60
C LEU A 10 3.47 3.90 -9.37
N ARG A 11 3.89 5.17 -9.46
CA ARG A 11 3.69 6.16 -8.38
C ARG A 11 2.22 6.44 -8.12
N ARG A 12 1.36 6.47 -9.15
CA ARG A 12 -0.09 6.61 -8.95
C ARG A 12 -0.69 5.44 -8.17
N ALA A 13 -0.28 4.22 -8.50
CA ALA A 13 -0.70 3.05 -7.73
C ALA A 13 -0.17 3.10 -6.29
N GLN A 14 1.08 3.49 -6.06
CA GLN A 14 1.62 3.69 -4.71
C GLN A 14 0.80 4.72 -3.92
N ALA A 15 0.48 5.87 -4.53
CA ALA A 15 -0.34 6.91 -3.91
C ALA A 15 -1.75 6.42 -3.55
N LEU A 16 -2.33 5.52 -4.36
CA LEU A 16 -3.60 4.88 -4.04
C LEU A 16 -3.49 3.98 -2.80
N ILE A 17 -2.42 3.19 -2.68
CA ILE A 17 -2.14 2.39 -1.47
C ILE A 17 -1.99 3.32 -0.25
N ASP A 18 -1.27 4.44 -0.39
CA ASP A 18 -1.08 5.40 0.71
C ASP A 18 -2.39 6.09 1.10
N ALA A 19 -3.31 6.34 0.17
CA ALA A 19 -4.60 6.96 0.45
C ALA A 19 -5.61 5.98 1.10
N GLN A 20 -5.50 4.69 0.78
CA GLN A 20 -6.43 3.65 1.21
C GLN A 20 -5.79 2.61 2.14
N TYR A 21 -4.73 2.99 2.87
CA TYR A 21 -3.92 2.03 3.63
C TYR A 21 -4.70 1.24 4.68
N SER A 22 -5.83 1.75 5.19
CA SER A 22 -6.67 1.04 6.17
C SER A 22 -7.64 0.04 5.53
N GLN A 23 -7.77 0.03 4.20
CA GLN A 23 -8.69 -0.83 3.47
C GLN A 23 -7.99 -2.11 2.95
N PRO A 24 -8.74 -3.18 2.67
CA PRO A 24 -8.22 -4.35 1.97
C PRO A 24 -7.58 -3.97 0.62
N LEU A 25 -6.49 -4.63 0.27
CA LEU A 25 -5.73 -4.32 -0.94
C LEU A 25 -6.39 -4.90 -2.20
N ASP A 26 -6.85 -4.06 -3.13
CA ASP A 26 -7.29 -4.49 -4.47
C ASP A 26 -6.13 -4.39 -5.48
N LEU A 27 -5.50 -5.54 -5.76
CA LEU A 27 -4.41 -5.62 -6.73
C LEU A 27 -4.86 -5.37 -8.18
N ASP A 28 -6.13 -5.63 -8.52
CA ASP A 28 -6.65 -5.38 -9.87
C ASP A 28 -6.91 -3.89 -10.08
N GLU A 29 -7.40 -3.18 -9.05
CA GLU A 29 -7.53 -1.72 -9.06
C GLU A 29 -6.18 -1.03 -9.22
N LEU A 30 -5.17 -1.47 -8.49
CA LEU A 30 -3.82 -0.91 -8.58
C LEU A 30 -3.21 -1.13 -9.96
N ALA A 31 -3.38 -2.34 -10.52
CA ALA A 31 -2.93 -2.66 -11.87
C ALA A 31 -3.64 -1.79 -12.93
N ARG A 32 -4.97 -1.61 -12.81
CA ARG A 32 -5.75 -0.70 -13.68
C ARG A 32 -5.28 0.75 -13.57
N THR A 33 -5.05 1.24 -12.35
CA THR A 33 -4.58 2.62 -12.08
C THR A 33 -3.22 2.89 -12.72
N ALA A 34 -2.35 1.87 -12.75
CA ALA A 34 -1.05 1.96 -13.41
C ALA A 34 -1.09 1.61 -14.92
N ASN A 35 -2.23 1.18 -15.47
CA ASN A 35 -2.36 0.66 -16.84
C ASN A 35 -1.44 -0.56 -17.13
N PHE A 36 -1.40 -1.50 -16.18
CA PHE A 36 -0.70 -2.78 -16.32
C PHE A 36 -1.69 -3.94 -16.20
N SER A 37 -1.33 -5.11 -16.76
CA SER A 37 -1.93 -6.36 -16.29
C SER A 37 -1.46 -6.64 -14.86
N ARG A 38 -2.24 -7.39 -14.08
CA ARG A 38 -1.91 -7.74 -12.67
C ARG A 38 -0.50 -8.33 -12.53
N TYR A 39 -0.12 -9.26 -13.40
CA TYR A 39 1.21 -9.89 -13.35
C TYR A 39 2.35 -8.92 -13.66
N HIS A 40 2.19 -8.06 -14.68
CA HIS A 40 3.20 -7.05 -15.00
C HIS A 40 3.29 -5.99 -13.91
N PHE A 41 2.15 -5.60 -13.32
CA PHE A 41 2.11 -4.68 -12.20
C PHE A 41 2.93 -5.20 -11.02
N LEU A 42 2.69 -6.43 -10.55
CA LEU A 42 3.41 -7.01 -9.41
C LEU A 42 4.93 -7.03 -9.63
N ARG A 43 5.38 -7.43 -10.83
CA ARG A 43 6.80 -7.43 -11.19
C ARG A 43 7.39 -6.02 -11.26
N ALA A 44 6.69 -5.09 -11.90
CA ALA A 44 7.15 -3.72 -12.09
C ALA A 44 7.16 -2.92 -10.78
N PHE A 45 6.15 -3.10 -9.93
CA PHE A 45 6.06 -2.52 -8.60
C PHE A 45 7.21 -3.00 -7.72
N ARG A 46 7.45 -4.32 -7.63
CA ARG A 46 8.57 -4.89 -6.86
C ARG A 46 9.93 -4.40 -7.34
N ARG A 47 10.12 -4.29 -8.65
CA ARG A 47 11.38 -3.77 -9.22
C ARG A 47 11.61 -2.29 -8.91
N THR A 48 10.54 -1.50 -8.83
CA THR A 48 10.61 -0.04 -8.64
C THR A 48 10.68 0.35 -7.16
N PHE A 49 9.90 -0.31 -6.31
CA PHE A 49 9.77 0.04 -4.89
C PHE A 49 10.46 -0.95 -3.94
N HIS A 50 11.12 -1.96 -4.49
CA HIS A 50 11.85 -3.00 -3.74
C HIS A 50 11.00 -3.78 -2.72
N ALA A 51 9.67 -3.75 -2.90
CA ALA A 51 8.69 -4.45 -2.09
C ALA A 51 7.48 -4.84 -2.96
N THR A 52 6.78 -5.91 -2.61
CA THR A 52 5.46 -6.20 -3.16
C THR A 52 4.43 -5.18 -2.64
N PRO A 53 3.28 -5.01 -3.33
CA PRO A 53 2.22 -4.13 -2.84
C PRO A 53 1.74 -4.46 -1.42
N HIS A 54 1.66 -5.76 -1.07
CA HIS A 54 1.30 -6.19 0.29
C HIS A 54 2.37 -5.82 1.32
N GLU A 55 3.65 -6.07 1.04
CA GLU A 55 4.74 -5.68 1.96
C GLU A 55 4.79 -4.16 2.16
N TYR A 56 4.57 -3.40 1.08
CA TYR A 56 4.48 -1.94 1.15
C TYR A 56 3.31 -1.49 2.03
N LEU A 57 2.10 -2.05 1.82
CA LEU A 57 0.91 -1.77 2.61
C LEU A 57 1.15 -2.09 4.09
N THR A 58 1.65 -3.29 4.41
CA THR A 58 1.95 -3.70 5.78
C THR A 58 2.89 -2.73 6.46
N ARG A 59 3.96 -2.32 5.79
CA ARG A 59 4.88 -1.31 6.33
C ARG A 59 4.19 0.03 6.57
N LYS A 60 3.36 0.50 5.64
CA LYS A 60 2.59 1.75 5.81
C LYS A 60 1.66 1.68 7.02
N ARG A 61 0.97 0.56 7.23
CA ARG A 61 0.11 0.32 8.40
C ARG A 61 0.90 0.31 9.70
N ILE A 62 2.07 -0.33 9.71
CA ILE A 62 2.96 -0.34 10.88
C ILE A 62 3.43 1.07 11.23
N GLU A 63 3.87 1.87 10.25
CA GLU A 63 4.27 3.25 10.52
C GLU A 63 3.11 4.08 11.08
N ARG A 64 1.90 3.94 10.50
CA ARG A 64 0.73 4.64 11.06
C ARG A 64 0.35 4.15 12.46
N ALA A 65 0.51 2.86 12.75
CA ALA A 65 0.26 2.31 14.07
C ALA A 65 1.23 2.89 15.12
N LYS A 66 2.52 3.04 14.77
CA LYS A 66 3.52 3.68 15.64
C LYS A 66 3.15 5.13 15.97
N GLU A 67 2.69 5.89 14.98
CA GLU A 67 2.21 7.27 15.18
C GLU A 67 1.02 7.29 16.16
N LEU A 68 0.01 6.44 15.94
CA LEU A 68 -1.15 6.35 16.82
C LEU A 68 -0.81 5.90 18.24
N LEU A 69 0.16 5.01 18.41
CA LEU A 69 0.66 4.58 19.71
C LEU A 69 1.35 5.72 20.47
N ALA A 70 1.97 6.66 19.76
CA ALA A 70 2.63 7.81 20.37
C ALA A 70 1.65 8.95 20.71
N GLU A 71 0.56 9.08 19.94
CA GLU A 71 -0.32 10.25 19.97
C GLU A 71 -1.70 10.01 20.60
N SER A 72 -2.09 8.76 20.88
CA SER A 72 -3.44 8.41 21.36
C SER A 72 -3.47 7.56 22.63
N GLU A 73 -4.59 7.59 23.34
CA GLU A 73 -4.88 6.67 24.46
C GLU A 73 -5.60 5.39 23.99
N PHE A 74 -5.55 5.08 22.68
CA PHE A 74 -6.21 3.89 22.15
C PHE A 74 -5.47 2.62 22.56
N THR A 75 -6.23 1.56 22.80
CA THR A 75 -5.65 0.23 23.05
C THR A 75 -4.95 -0.28 21.79
N VAL A 76 -3.94 -1.13 21.97
CA VAL A 76 -3.24 -1.79 20.85
C VAL A 76 -4.23 -2.47 19.91
N THR A 77 -5.22 -3.19 20.46
CA THR A 77 -6.28 -3.83 19.68
C THR A 77 -7.06 -2.83 18.81
N LYS A 78 -7.45 -1.68 19.37
CA LYS A 78 -8.14 -0.65 18.59
C LYS A 78 -7.26 -0.10 17.48
N ILE A 79 -5.98 0.14 17.75
CA ILE A 79 -5.02 0.62 16.76
C ILE A 79 -4.83 -0.40 15.63
N CYS A 80 -4.73 -1.70 15.94
CA CYS A 80 -4.62 -2.76 14.93
C CYS A 80 -5.76 -2.70 13.91
N PHE A 81 -7.00 -2.58 14.38
CA PHE A 81 -8.17 -2.47 13.50
C PHE A 81 -8.23 -1.11 12.77
N GLU A 82 -7.87 -0.01 13.44
CA GLU A 82 -7.86 1.33 12.84
C GLU A 82 -6.90 1.42 11.63
N VAL A 83 -5.75 0.76 11.71
CA VAL A 83 -4.80 0.71 10.59
C VAL A 83 -5.13 -0.38 9.56
N GLY A 84 -6.21 -1.15 9.76
CA GLY A 84 -6.73 -2.12 8.79
C GLY A 84 -6.18 -3.54 8.92
N PHE A 85 -5.57 -3.94 10.04
CA PHE A 85 -5.32 -5.36 10.31
C PHE A 85 -6.63 -6.06 10.68
N GLU A 86 -6.85 -7.25 10.11
CA GLU A 86 -8.09 -8.02 10.30
C GLU A 86 -8.00 -9.05 11.44
N SER A 87 -6.80 -9.27 11.98
CA SER A 87 -6.53 -10.20 13.08
C SER A 87 -5.46 -9.68 14.03
N LEU A 88 -5.46 -10.17 15.27
CA LEU A 88 -4.47 -9.91 16.31
C LEU A 88 -3.36 -10.96 16.34
#